data_AF-A0A2J6RZE0-F1
#
_entry.id   AF-A0A2J6RZE0-F1
#
_cell.length_a   1.000
_cell.length_b   1.000
_cell.length_c   1.000
_cell.angle_alpha   90.00
_cell.angle_beta   90.00
_cell.angle_gamma   90.00
#
_symmetry.space_group_name_H-M   'P 1'
#
loop_
_entity.id
_entity.type
_entity.pdbx_description
1 polymer ?
#
loop_
_entity_poly.entity_id
_entity_poly.type
_entity_poly.pdbx_seq_one_letter_code
_entity_poly.pdbx_strand_id
1 'polypeptide(L)'
;MPDDMSSATTSTTTSTRGALHKRLRYLIIQACEVDDVDLISQALTLGSVEQVTKLALPRVFSQNAPKVLEYLLTHGSDVKVIADIAATHIALAAYESAFPKSLVQILLNHGWDINHRHHDQPLLWQIVYDGDAVAWCLERGASILPKGQKLWPEFNINNAEAFAEYFERFPYSSKERSDCLYYCSPILELAAQQSTVKTFELLRSKGAPLGWRVLHMAATGRACFAVPEHSVTKQANPIDEWERQLSDRELARTREERMNMVRHLVDNLKLDVNARDQPPGWILGNFFGRPLHYVAHKGGLKGDCREVTLFLLQKGADPELVIPMALGKSNFLDAVKEWKLMQTSDAVQSSAGEN
;
A
#
# COMPACT_ATOMS: atom_id res chain seq x y z
N MET A 1 -34.97 -46.10 48.05
CA MET A 1 -34.23 -45.91 46.79
C MET A 1 -35.23 -45.52 45.72
N PRO A 2 -34.99 -44.38 45.07
CA PRO A 2 -34.77 -44.40 43.63
C PRO A 2 -33.48 -43.68 43.22
N ASP A 3 -33.01 -44.09 42.05
CA ASP A 3 -31.71 -43.83 41.44
C ASP A 3 -31.55 -42.43 40.84
N ASP A 4 -30.34 -41.90 40.95
CA ASP A 4 -29.87 -40.66 40.34
C ASP A 4 -29.20 -40.97 38.98
N MET A 5 -29.86 -40.58 37.89
CA MET A 5 -29.47 -40.82 36.48
C MET A 5 -28.98 -39.54 35.77
N SER A 6 -28.53 -38.50 36.51
CA SER A 6 -28.27 -37.18 35.90
C SER A 6 -26.80 -36.89 35.49
N SER A 7 -25.84 -37.80 35.67
CA SER A 7 -24.40 -37.48 35.49
C SER A 7 -23.74 -37.98 34.19
N ALA A 8 -24.40 -38.82 33.39
CA ALA A 8 -23.80 -39.46 32.22
C ALA A 8 -23.93 -38.68 30.90
N THR A 9 -24.81 -37.67 30.82
CA THR A 9 -25.17 -36.97 29.57
C THR A 9 -24.24 -35.81 29.20
N THR A 10 -23.47 -35.26 30.15
CA THR A 10 -22.63 -34.07 29.92
C THR A 10 -21.24 -34.40 29.36
N SER A 11 -20.65 -35.56 29.67
CA SER A 11 -19.32 -35.96 29.18
C SER A 11 -19.33 -36.52 27.75
N THR A 12 -20.40 -37.23 27.37
CA THR A 12 -20.59 -37.75 26.01
C THR A 12 -20.84 -36.62 25.03
N THR A 13 -21.70 -35.66 25.38
CA THR A 13 -22.05 -34.52 24.52
C THR A 13 -20.87 -33.60 24.19
N THR A 14 -19.93 -33.40 25.12
CA THR A 14 -18.69 -32.63 24.86
C THR A 14 -17.74 -33.36 23.91
N SER A 15 -17.62 -34.68 24.05
CA SER A 15 -16.81 -35.53 23.16
C SER A 15 -17.36 -35.55 21.72
N THR A 16 -18.68 -35.71 21.55
CA THR A 16 -19.33 -35.74 20.23
C THR A 16 -19.25 -34.38 19.54
N ARG A 17 -19.46 -33.27 20.27
CA ARG A 17 -19.33 -31.91 19.74
C ARG A 17 -17.90 -31.60 19.29
N GLY A 18 -16.90 -32.08 20.03
CA GLY A 18 -15.49 -31.98 19.65
C GLY A 18 -15.15 -32.77 18.38
N ALA A 19 -15.70 -33.97 18.23
CA ALA A 19 -15.54 -34.79 17.03
C ALA A 19 -16.17 -34.15 15.78
N LEU A 20 -17.39 -33.61 15.91
CA LEU A 20 -18.09 -32.90 14.82
C LEU A 20 -17.30 -31.66 14.36
N HIS A 21 -16.78 -30.85 15.29
CA HIS A 21 -15.97 -29.68 14.96
C HIS A 21 -14.67 -30.04 14.23
N LYS A 22 -14.00 -31.13 14.63
CA LYS A 22 -12.81 -31.65 13.93
C LYS A 22 -13.17 -32.12 12.52
N ARG A 23 -14.26 -32.87 12.36
CA ARG A 23 -14.72 -33.36 11.06
C ARG A 23 -15.08 -32.21 10.13
N LEU A 24 -15.80 -31.20 10.63
CA LEU A 24 -16.14 -29.99 9.89
C LEU A 24 -14.88 -29.30 9.35
N ARG A 25 -13.90 -29.04 10.22
CA ARG A 25 -12.62 -28.40 9.81
C ARG A 25 -11.87 -29.23 8.77
N TYR A 26 -11.83 -30.56 8.95
CA TYR A 26 -11.18 -31.46 8.01
C TYR A 26 -11.82 -31.39 6.61
N LEU A 27 -13.15 -31.44 6.54
CA LEU A 27 -13.88 -31.33 5.26
C LEU A 27 -13.60 -29.99 4.58
N ILE A 28 -13.62 -28.88 5.32
CA ILE A 28 -13.30 -27.55 4.78
C ILE A 28 -11.87 -27.49 4.22
N ILE A 29 -10.90 -28.04 4.95
CA ILE A 29 -9.49 -28.08 4.51
C ILE A 29 -9.39 -28.83 3.19
N GLN A 30 -9.89 -30.07 3.14
CA GLN A 30 -9.81 -30.90 1.94
C GLN A 30 -10.58 -30.29 0.77
N ALA A 31 -11.78 -29.78 1.00
CA ALA A 31 -12.58 -29.12 -0.03
C ALA A 31 -11.80 -27.98 -0.70
N CYS A 32 -11.12 -27.13 0.07
CA CYS A 32 -10.33 -26.03 -0.49
C CYS A 32 -9.04 -26.52 -1.16
N GLU A 33 -8.38 -27.55 -0.64
CA GLU A 33 -7.15 -28.09 -1.22
C GLU A 33 -7.36 -28.72 -2.60
N VAL A 34 -8.49 -29.39 -2.82
CA VAL A 34 -8.82 -30.04 -4.10
C VAL A 34 -9.90 -29.33 -4.91
N ASP A 35 -10.36 -28.15 -4.46
CA ASP A 35 -11.45 -27.36 -5.04
C ASP A 35 -12.73 -28.17 -5.31
N ASP A 36 -13.18 -28.92 -4.29
CA ASP A 36 -14.26 -29.90 -4.37
C ASP A 36 -15.56 -29.43 -3.69
N VAL A 37 -16.62 -29.38 -4.50
CA VAL A 37 -17.96 -28.94 -4.12
C VAL A 37 -18.68 -29.96 -3.23
N ASP A 38 -18.47 -31.26 -3.42
CA ASP A 38 -19.13 -32.29 -2.63
C ASP A 38 -18.61 -32.30 -1.20
N LEU A 39 -17.32 -32.03 -1.01
CA LEU A 39 -16.70 -31.92 0.32
C LEU A 39 -17.19 -30.68 1.08
N ILE A 40 -17.32 -29.52 0.42
CA ILE A 40 -17.85 -28.32 1.09
C ILE A 40 -19.36 -28.45 1.35
N SER A 41 -20.11 -29.14 0.47
CA SER A 41 -21.51 -29.47 0.69
C SER A 41 -21.69 -30.33 1.93
N GLN A 42 -20.85 -31.37 2.10
CA GLN A 42 -20.82 -32.16 3.34
C GLN A 42 -20.49 -31.31 4.57
N ALA A 43 -19.56 -30.35 4.47
CA ALA A 43 -19.26 -29.43 5.58
C ALA A 43 -20.49 -28.60 5.98
N LEU A 44 -21.30 -28.14 5.02
CA LEU A 44 -22.54 -27.39 5.28
C LEU A 44 -23.62 -28.23 5.99
N THR A 45 -23.59 -29.56 5.90
CA THR A 45 -24.47 -30.43 6.70
C THR A 45 -24.10 -30.46 8.19
N LEU A 46 -22.87 -30.06 8.54
CA LEU A 46 -22.32 -30.13 9.89
C LEU A 46 -22.22 -28.76 10.59
N GLY A 47 -22.46 -27.66 9.89
CA GLY A 47 -22.32 -26.30 10.41
C GLY A 47 -23.14 -25.28 9.62
N SER A 48 -23.31 -24.08 10.16
CA SER A 48 -24.04 -23.03 9.43
C SER A 48 -23.23 -22.51 8.24
N VAL A 49 -23.92 -22.03 7.20
CA VAL A 49 -23.28 -21.41 6.01
C VAL A 49 -22.27 -20.34 6.43
N GLU A 50 -22.64 -19.48 7.37
CA GLU A 50 -21.76 -18.43 7.89
C GLU A 50 -20.49 -19.00 8.54
N GLN A 51 -20.62 -20.03 9.38
CA GLN A 51 -19.48 -20.66 10.06
C GLN A 51 -18.54 -21.34 9.05
N VAL A 52 -19.10 -22.09 8.09
CA VAL A 52 -18.32 -22.76 7.05
C VAL A 52 -17.59 -21.74 6.20
N THR A 53 -18.29 -20.70 5.75
CA THR A 53 -17.74 -19.63 4.91
C THR A 53 -16.56 -18.94 5.58
N LYS A 54 -16.72 -18.49 6.84
CA LYS A 54 -15.64 -17.80 7.57
C LYS A 54 -14.40 -18.67 7.75
N LEU A 55 -14.55 -19.98 7.93
CA LEU A 55 -13.44 -20.93 8.08
C LEU A 55 -12.79 -21.32 6.75
N ALA A 56 -13.57 -21.37 5.67
CA ALA A 56 -13.13 -21.75 4.33
C ALA A 56 -12.38 -20.63 3.63
N LEU A 57 -12.83 -19.37 3.75
CA LEU A 57 -12.29 -18.25 2.97
C LEU A 57 -10.77 -18.10 3.00
N PRO A 58 -10.09 -18.11 4.15
CA PRO A 58 -8.64 -18.02 4.15
C PRO A 58 -7.95 -19.09 3.28
N ARG A 59 -8.52 -20.30 3.26
CA ARG A 59 -8.02 -21.43 2.48
C ARG A 59 -8.41 -21.35 1.02
N VAL A 60 -9.61 -20.86 0.72
CA VAL A 60 -10.05 -20.59 -0.65
C VAL A 60 -9.05 -19.69 -1.36
N PHE A 61 -8.59 -18.63 -0.69
CA PHE A 61 -7.57 -17.74 -1.26
C PHE A 61 -6.19 -18.38 -1.32
N SER A 62 -5.73 -19.04 -0.25
CA SER A 62 -4.39 -19.64 -0.24
C SER A 62 -4.24 -20.83 -1.20
N GLN A 63 -5.31 -21.58 -1.44
CA GLN A 63 -5.33 -22.74 -2.35
C GLN A 63 -5.87 -22.40 -3.74
N ASN A 64 -6.31 -21.15 -3.96
CA ASN A 64 -6.98 -20.72 -5.19
C ASN A 64 -8.13 -21.68 -5.59
N ALA A 65 -9.16 -21.77 -4.74
CA ALA A 65 -10.30 -22.70 -4.86
C ALA A 65 -11.58 -22.01 -5.38
N PRO A 66 -11.69 -21.71 -6.69
CA PRO A 66 -12.81 -20.97 -7.25
C PRO A 66 -14.15 -21.69 -7.17
N LYS A 67 -14.20 -23.02 -7.36
CA LYS A 67 -15.48 -23.75 -7.31
C LYS A 67 -16.06 -23.75 -5.90
N VAL A 68 -15.21 -23.91 -4.89
CA VAL A 68 -15.65 -23.81 -3.49
C VAL A 68 -16.18 -22.42 -3.18
N LEU A 69 -15.51 -21.36 -3.63
CA LEU A 69 -15.99 -19.97 -3.43
C LEU A 69 -17.35 -19.74 -4.08
N GLU A 70 -17.47 -20.09 -5.36
CA GLU A 70 -18.71 -19.96 -6.14
C GLU A 70 -19.85 -20.74 -5.49
N TYR A 71 -19.58 -21.96 -5.02
CA TYR A 71 -20.56 -22.78 -4.33
C TYR A 71 -21.05 -22.14 -3.03
N LEU A 72 -20.13 -21.63 -2.19
CA LEU A 72 -20.51 -20.96 -0.95
C LEU A 72 -21.42 -19.75 -1.22
N LEU A 73 -21.05 -18.88 -2.18
CA LEU A 73 -21.82 -17.69 -2.53
C LEU A 73 -23.21 -18.03 -3.09
N THR A 74 -23.31 -19.05 -3.96
CA THR A 74 -24.59 -19.53 -4.48
C THR A 74 -25.48 -20.22 -3.42
N HIS A 75 -24.90 -20.67 -2.31
CA HIS A 75 -25.61 -21.38 -1.23
C HIS A 75 -25.84 -20.52 0.03
N GLY A 76 -25.91 -19.20 -0.15
CA GLY A 76 -26.39 -18.27 0.87
C GLY A 76 -25.30 -17.57 1.68
N SER A 77 -24.02 -17.69 1.30
CA SER A 77 -22.97 -16.84 1.86
C SER A 77 -23.16 -15.39 1.40
N ASP A 78 -23.34 -14.47 2.34
CA ASP A 78 -23.47 -13.05 2.02
C ASP A 78 -22.10 -12.46 1.65
N VAL A 79 -21.97 -12.00 0.41
CA VAL A 79 -20.76 -11.35 -0.13
C VAL A 79 -20.31 -10.15 0.72
N LYS A 80 -21.25 -9.44 1.37
CA LYS A 80 -20.95 -8.28 2.21
C LYS A 80 -20.32 -8.69 3.53
N VAL A 81 -20.72 -9.83 4.09
CA VAL A 81 -20.16 -10.37 5.34
C VAL A 81 -18.72 -10.83 5.15
N ILE A 82 -18.35 -11.23 3.93
CA ILE A 82 -17.02 -11.76 3.63
C ILE A 82 -16.06 -10.73 3.02
N ALA A 83 -16.55 -9.51 2.72
CA ALA A 83 -15.82 -8.49 1.98
C ALA A 83 -14.47 -8.14 2.63
N ASP A 84 -14.42 -7.98 3.95
CA ASP A 84 -13.18 -7.69 4.67
C ASP A 84 -12.18 -8.84 4.64
N ILE A 85 -12.66 -10.07 4.86
CA ILE A 85 -11.82 -11.28 4.81
C ILE A 85 -11.22 -11.43 3.40
N ALA A 86 -12.05 -11.26 2.37
CA ALA A 86 -11.61 -11.30 0.99
C ALA A 86 -10.56 -10.23 0.70
N ALA A 87 -10.82 -8.97 1.08
CA ALA A 87 -9.89 -7.86 0.85
C ALA A 87 -8.51 -8.12 1.47
N THR A 88 -8.46 -8.62 2.71
CA THR A 88 -7.19 -9.00 3.36
C THR A 88 -6.40 -10.02 2.53
N HIS A 89 -7.06 -11.10 2.09
CA HIS A 89 -6.36 -12.18 1.39
C HIS A 89 -5.99 -11.83 -0.05
N ILE A 90 -6.82 -11.03 -0.74
CA ILE A 90 -6.50 -10.51 -2.07
C ILE A 90 -5.24 -9.63 -2.01
N ALA A 91 -5.14 -8.76 -1.01
CA ALA A 91 -3.97 -7.90 -0.84
C ALA A 91 -2.69 -8.67 -0.49
N LEU A 92 -2.81 -9.72 0.35
CA LEU A 92 -1.69 -10.62 0.65
C LEU A 92 -1.24 -11.38 -0.60
N ALA A 93 -2.16 -11.96 -1.36
CA ALA A 93 -1.83 -12.69 -2.59
C ALA A 93 -1.22 -11.76 -3.66
N ALA A 94 -1.70 -10.52 -3.76
CA ALA A 94 -1.09 -9.52 -4.63
C ALA A 94 0.37 -9.22 -4.24
N TYR A 95 0.66 -9.15 -2.93
CA TYR A 95 2.01 -8.90 -2.44
C TYR A 95 2.99 -10.01 -2.84
N GLU A 96 2.49 -11.24 -2.92
CA GLU A 96 3.22 -12.41 -3.41
C GLU A 96 3.24 -12.52 -4.95
N SER A 97 2.88 -11.45 -5.67
CA SER A 97 2.78 -11.40 -7.14
C SER A 97 1.79 -12.40 -7.74
N ALA A 98 0.76 -12.77 -6.97
CA ALA A 98 -0.23 -13.78 -7.31
C ALA A 98 -1.67 -13.23 -7.18
N PHE A 99 -1.95 -12.05 -7.77
CA PHE A 99 -3.28 -11.44 -7.68
C PHE A 99 -4.39 -12.40 -8.19
N PRO A 100 -5.36 -12.81 -7.34
CA PRO A 100 -6.25 -13.93 -7.64
C PRO A 100 -7.43 -13.52 -8.52
N LYS A 101 -7.16 -13.15 -9.78
CA LYS A 101 -8.16 -12.63 -10.74
C LYS A 101 -9.44 -13.46 -10.80
N SER A 102 -9.32 -14.79 -10.80
CA SER A 102 -10.48 -15.71 -10.86
C SER A 102 -11.38 -15.60 -9.62
N LEU A 103 -10.79 -15.55 -8.42
CA LEU A 103 -11.57 -15.40 -7.18
C LEU A 103 -12.19 -14.02 -7.08
N VAL A 104 -11.46 -12.97 -7.46
CA VAL A 104 -12.02 -11.60 -7.50
C VAL A 104 -13.17 -11.52 -8.50
N GLN A 105 -13.04 -12.15 -9.68
CA GLN A 105 -14.13 -12.18 -10.66
C GLN A 105 -15.39 -12.86 -10.12
N ILE A 106 -15.24 -13.96 -9.38
CA ILE A 106 -16.37 -14.62 -8.71
C ILE A 106 -17.04 -13.66 -7.71
N LEU A 107 -16.25 -13.01 -6.84
CA LEU A 107 -16.79 -12.05 -5.88
C LEU A 107 -17.57 -10.91 -6.57
N LEU A 108 -17.04 -10.37 -7.68
CA LEU A 108 -17.70 -9.32 -8.46
C LEU A 108 -19.02 -9.80 -9.06
N ASN A 109 -19.06 -11.04 -9.58
CA ASN A 109 -20.30 -11.63 -10.12
C ASN A 109 -21.39 -11.78 -9.05
N HIS A 110 -20.99 -11.95 -7.78
CA HIS A 110 -21.88 -12.04 -6.63
C HIS A 110 -22.11 -10.69 -5.92
N GLY A 111 -21.69 -9.57 -6.52
CA GLY A 111 -22.01 -8.23 -6.03
C GLY A 111 -21.05 -7.67 -4.98
N TRP A 112 -19.83 -8.22 -4.88
CA TRP A 112 -18.77 -7.60 -4.09
C TRP A 112 -18.42 -6.22 -4.65
N ASP A 113 -18.31 -5.22 -3.77
CA ASP A 113 -17.89 -3.88 -4.17
C ASP A 113 -16.36 -3.83 -4.30
N ILE A 114 -15.86 -3.69 -5.53
CA ILE A 114 -14.42 -3.51 -5.80
C ILE A 114 -13.82 -2.27 -5.13
N ASN A 115 -14.68 -1.31 -4.76
CA ASN A 115 -14.32 -0.10 -4.04
C ASN A 115 -14.51 -0.22 -2.52
N HIS A 116 -14.83 -1.42 -2.02
CA HIS A 116 -14.95 -1.70 -0.58
C HIS A 116 -13.69 -1.23 0.14
N ARG A 117 -13.88 -0.52 1.25
CA ARG A 117 -12.79 0.01 2.07
C ARG A 117 -12.46 -0.98 3.17
N HIS A 118 -11.31 -1.59 3.04
CA HIS A 118 -10.72 -2.43 4.06
C HIS A 118 -9.59 -1.66 4.75
N HIS A 119 -9.65 -1.53 6.08
CA HIS A 119 -8.77 -0.61 6.84
C HIS A 119 -8.72 0.79 6.21
N ASP A 120 -9.90 1.30 5.83
CA ASP A 120 -10.13 2.60 5.21
C ASP A 120 -9.55 2.80 3.79
N GLN A 121 -8.87 1.79 3.23
CA GLN A 121 -8.31 1.84 1.88
C GLN A 121 -9.07 0.92 0.90
N PRO A 122 -9.37 1.38 -0.32
CA PRO A 122 -9.87 0.52 -1.37
C PRO A 122 -8.81 -0.46 -1.86
N LEU A 123 -9.24 -1.55 -2.49
CA LEU A 123 -8.35 -2.56 -3.08
C LEU A 123 -7.27 -1.94 -3.97
N LEU A 124 -7.61 -0.96 -4.80
CA LEU A 124 -6.69 -0.34 -5.76
C LEU A 124 -5.43 0.27 -5.09
N TRP A 125 -5.55 0.76 -3.85
CA TRP A 125 -4.42 1.27 -3.06
C TRP A 125 -3.48 0.15 -2.58
N GLN A 126 -4.06 -1.01 -2.28
CA GLN A 126 -3.34 -2.16 -1.71
C GLN A 126 -2.57 -2.95 -2.77
N ILE A 127 -2.89 -2.77 -4.04
CA ILE A 127 -2.28 -3.49 -5.17
C ILE A 127 -1.51 -2.57 -6.13
N VAL A 128 -1.30 -1.31 -5.77
CA VAL A 128 -0.80 -0.27 -6.71
C VAL A 128 0.58 -0.59 -7.32
N TYR A 129 1.37 -1.45 -6.67
CA TYR A 129 2.66 -1.93 -7.18
C TYR A 129 2.52 -2.94 -8.33
N ASP A 130 1.38 -3.64 -8.44
CA ASP A 130 1.07 -4.57 -9.53
C ASP A 130 0.27 -3.84 -10.62
N GLY A 131 0.98 -3.41 -11.68
CA GLY A 131 0.38 -2.68 -12.79
C GLY A 131 -0.68 -3.48 -13.56
N ASP A 132 -0.55 -4.80 -13.64
CA ASP A 132 -1.49 -5.65 -14.37
C ASP A 132 -2.77 -5.86 -13.55
N ALA A 133 -2.65 -6.02 -12.24
CA ALA A 133 -3.80 -6.07 -11.33
C ALA A 133 -4.52 -4.71 -11.28
N VAL A 134 -3.78 -3.59 -11.23
CA VAL A 134 -4.35 -2.23 -11.31
C VAL A 134 -5.15 -2.06 -12.60
N ALA A 135 -4.56 -2.37 -13.76
CA ALA A 135 -5.24 -2.24 -15.05
C ALA A 135 -6.53 -3.09 -15.09
N TRP A 136 -6.43 -4.35 -14.65
CA TRP A 136 -7.55 -5.29 -14.61
C TRP A 136 -8.68 -4.82 -13.68
N CYS A 137 -8.35 -4.22 -12.53
CA CYS A 137 -9.33 -3.68 -11.58
C CYS A 137 -10.02 -2.43 -12.13
N LEU A 138 -9.28 -1.53 -12.79
CA LEU A 138 -9.82 -0.33 -13.42
C LEU A 138 -10.86 -0.69 -14.51
N GLU A 139 -10.58 -1.72 -15.32
CA GLU A 139 -11.53 -2.24 -16.32
C GLU A 139 -12.84 -2.77 -15.70
N ARG A 140 -12.85 -3.07 -14.40
CA ARG A 140 -13.98 -3.64 -13.65
C ARG A 140 -14.63 -2.63 -12.70
N GLY A 141 -14.36 -1.34 -12.88
CA GLY A 141 -15.00 -0.29 -12.11
C GLY A 141 -14.33 0.04 -10.77
N ALA A 142 -13.08 -0.38 -10.57
CA ALA A 142 -12.27 0.20 -9.50
C ALA A 142 -12.11 1.70 -9.76
N SER A 143 -12.44 2.50 -8.76
CA SER A 143 -12.39 3.94 -8.83
C SER A 143 -11.04 4.45 -8.33
N ILE A 144 -10.45 5.37 -9.11
CA ILE A 144 -9.35 6.21 -8.67
C ILE A 144 -9.76 7.24 -7.60
N LEU A 145 -11.08 7.39 -7.39
CA LEU A 145 -11.74 8.30 -6.47
C LEU A 145 -12.88 7.54 -5.76
N PRO A 146 -12.56 6.61 -4.84
CA PRO A 146 -13.56 5.81 -4.13
C PRO A 146 -14.55 6.70 -3.37
N LYS A 147 -15.80 6.24 -3.27
CA LYS A 147 -16.87 6.98 -2.58
C LYS A 147 -16.45 7.34 -1.15
N GLY A 148 -16.77 8.57 -0.74
CA GLY A 148 -16.41 9.09 0.58
C GLY A 148 -14.93 9.45 0.73
N GLN A 149 -14.11 9.35 -0.32
CA GLN A 149 -12.79 9.97 -0.29
C GLN A 149 -12.97 11.48 -0.23
N LYS A 150 -12.68 12.05 0.94
CA LYS A 150 -12.51 13.47 1.11
C LYS A 150 -11.13 13.84 0.59
N LEU A 151 -11.04 14.05 -0.71
CA LEU A 151 -9.98 14.90 -1.22
C LEU A 151 -10.25 16.27 -0.62
N TRP A 152 -9.30 16.80 0.15
CA TRP A 152 -9.36 18.21 0.53
C TRP A 152 -9.63 19.04 -0.73
N PRO A 153 -10.42 20.11 -0.63
CA PRO A 153 -10.89 20.84 -1.79
C PRO A 153 -9.66 21.25 -2.57
N GLU A 154 -9.60 20.62 -3.73
CA GLU A 154 -8.67 20.91 -4.78
C GLU A 154 -7.22 20.55 -4.42
N PHE A 155 -7.02 19.26 -4.12
CA PHE A 155 -5.80 18.50 -4.49
C PHE A 155 -5.42 18.60 -5.98
N ASN A 156 -6.12 19.42 -6.78
CA ASN A 156 -5.68 19.83 -8.10
C ASN A 156 -4.78 21.05 -7.94
N ILE A 157 -3.47 20.83 -7.92
CA ILE A 157 -2.46 21.90 -8.03
C ILE A 157 -2.66 22.84 -9.24
N ASN A 158 -3.60 22.52 -10.16
CA ASN A 158 -3.94 23.34 -11.32
C ASN A 158 -5.13 24.29 -11.11
N ASN A 159 -5.79 24.34 -9.95
CA ASN A 159 -6.89 25.27 -9.71
C ASN A 159 -6.78 25.94 -8.32
N ALA A 160 -6.44 27.23 -8.32
CA ALA A 160 -6.17 28.00 -7.10
C ALA A 160 -7.43 28.66 -6.48
N GLU A 161 -8.55 28.74 -7.21
CA GLU A 161 -9.73 29.53 -6.81
C GLU A 161 -10.57 28.85 -5.71
N ALA A 162 -11.13 27.68 -5.99
CA ALA A 162 -10.98 26.46 -5.22
C ALA A 162 -10.54 26.52 -3.75
N PHE A 163 -9.29 26.92 -3.58
CA PHE A 163 -8.50 26.81 -2.37
C PHE A 163 -8.90 27.92 -1.39
N ALA A 164 -9.24 29.11 -1.88
CA ALA A 164 -9.62 30.24 -1.04
C ALA A 164 -11.01 30.03 -0.39
N GLU A 165 -11.99 29.54 -1.16
CA GLU A 165 -13.38 29.38 -0.71
C GLU A 165 -13.52 28.41 0.49
N TYR A 166 -12.72 27.35 0.52
CA TYR A 166 -12.81 26.37 1.61
C TYR A 166 -12.16 26.81 2.92
N PHE A 167 -11.09 27.63 2.87
CA PHE A 167 -10.45 28.14 4.09
C PHE A 167 -11.37 29.06 4.88
N GLU A 168 -12.25 29.80 4.20
CA GLU A 168 -13.31 30.58 4.86
C GLU A 168 -14.35 29.67 5.54
N ARG A 169 -14.58 28.48 4.98
CA ARG A 169 -15.66 27.59 5.41
C ARG A 169 -15.28 26.65 6.57
N PHE A 170 -13.99 26.34 6.76
CA PHE A 170 -13.54 25.40 7.80
C PHE A 170 -12.28 25.89 8.54
N PRO A 171 -12.38 26.49 9.74
CA PRO A 171 -11.25 27.01 10.52
C PRO A 171 -10.40 25.94 11.22
N TYR A 172 -9.21 26.35 11.69
CA TYR A 172 -7.97 25.58 11.84
C TYR A 172 -7.95 24.29 12.71
N SER A 173 -9.04 23.89 13.37
CA SER A 173 -9.01 22.99 14.53
C SER A 173 -9.89 21.73 14.49
N SER A 174 -10.56 21.37 13.39
CA SER A 174 -11.46 20.21 13.42
C SER A 174 -10.74 18.85 13.41
N LYS A 175 -11.15 17.94 14.30
CA LYS A 175 -10.74 16.52 14.36
C LYS A 175 -10.88 15.80 13.01
N GLU A 176 -11.88 16.22 12.23
CA GLU A 176 -12.15 15.75 10.86
C GLU A 176 -10.96 15.89 9.90
N ARG A 177 -10.00 16.79 10.20
CA ARG A 177 -8.82 17.07 9.36
C ARG A 177 -7.76 15.98 9.42
N SER A 178 -7.49 15.47 10.63
CA SER A 178 -6.57 14.35 10.84
C SER A 178 -7.12 13.09 10.16
N ASP A 179 -8.44 12.90 10.23
CA ASP A 179 -9.10 11.73 9.66
C ASP A 179 -9.16 11.70 8.12
N CYS A 180 -8.80 12.78 7.43
CA CYS A 180 -8.81 12.81 5.95
C CYS A 180 -7.45 12.46 5.33
N LEU A 181 -6.33 12.78 5.98
CA LEU A 181 -4.98 12.60 5.41
C LEU A 181 -4.35 11.22 5.69
N TYR A 182 -4.78 10.56 6.76
CA TYR A 182 -4.23 9.24 7.14
C TYR A 182 -4.92 8.07 6.45
N TYR A 183 -6.18 8.23 6.05
CA TYR A 183 -7.03 7.08 5.78
C TYR A 183 -7.15 6.73 4.28
N CYS A 184 -7.00 7.68 3.34
CA CYS A 184 -6.98 7.38 1.90
C CYS A 184 -6.38 8.54 1.08
N SER A 185 -5.04 8.65 1.07
CA SER A 185 -4.31 9.66 0.29
C SER A 185 -4.57 9.52 -1.21
N PRO A 186 -4.33 10.56 -2.03
CA PRO A 186 -4.38 10.42 -3.49
C PRO A 186 -3.54 9.23 -3.97
N ILE A 187 -4.11 8.38 -4.84
CA ILE A 187 -3.45 7.14 -5.24
C ILE A 187 -2.09 7.38 -5.92
N LEU A 188 -1.91 8.53 -6.58
CA LEU A 188 -0.64 8.90 -7.20
C LEU A 188 0.49 9.10 -6.18
N GLU A 189 0.21 9.45 -4.92
CA GLU A 189 1.24 9.53 -3.88
C GLU A 189 1.82 8.12 -3.57
N LEU A 190 0.96 7.11 -3.49
CA LEU A 190 1.39 5.71 -3.30
C LEU A 190 1.99 5.12 -4.57
N ALA A 191 1.40 5.40 -5.73
CA ALA A 191 1.91 4.94 -7.02
C ALA A 191 3.32 5.48 -7.28
N ALA A 192 3.60 6.74 -6.93
CA ALA A 192 4.93 7.32 -7.05
C ALA A 192 5.95 6.63 -6.13
N GLN A 193 5.51 6.14 -4.97
CA GLN A 193 6.37 5.43 -4.03
C GLN A 193 6.68 3.98 -4.47
N GLN A 194 5.69 3.28 -5.04
CA GLN A 194 5.71 1.81 -5.14
C GLN A 194 5.56 1.26 -6.56
N SER A 195 5.04 2.02 -7.51
CA SER A 195 4.67 1.52 -8.85
C SER A 195 5.64 1.97 -9.95
N THR A 196 5.51 1.41 -11.14
CA THR A 196 6.26 1.85 -12.32
C THR A 196 5.73 3.18 -12.88
N VAL A 197 6.54 3.90 -13.66
CA VAL A 197 6.08 5.10 -14.39
C VAL A 197 4.87 4.76 -15.29
N LYS A 198 4.83 3.57 -15.88
CA LYS A 198 3.71 3.11 -16.71
C LYS A 198 2.40 3.01 -15.91
N THR A 199 2.43 2.40 -14.72
CA THR A 199 1.25 2.29 -13.85
C THR A 199 0.81 3.66 -13.34
N PHE A 200 1.77 4.51 -12.95
CA PHE A 200 1.50 5.88 -12.53
C PHE A 200 0.81 6.69 -13.64
N GLU A 201 1.31 6.57 -14.87
CA GLU A 201 0.73 7.23 -16.04
C GLU A 201 -0.64 6.68 -16.42
N LEU A 202 -0.85 5.37 -16.29
CA LEU A 202 -2.17 4.77 -16.44
C LEU A 202 -3.16 5.41 -15.46
N LEU A 203 -2.82 5.50 -14.17
CA LEU A 203 -3.67 6.14 -13.16
C LEU A 203 -3.91 7.62 -13.48
N ARG A 204 -2.87 8.36 -13.89
CA ARG A 204 -3.02 9.77 -14.28
C ARG A 204 -3.93 9.93 -15.48
N SER A 205 -3.83 9.06 -16.49
CA SER A 205 -4.71 9.04 -17.67
C SER A 205 -6.18 8.79 -17.32
N LYS A 206 -6.46 8.16 -16.17
CA LYS A 206 -7.81 7.96 -15.63
C LYS A 206 -8.29 9.12 -14.74
N GLY A 207 -7.50 10.19 -14.61
CA GLY A 207 -7.85 11.39 -13.84
C GLY A 207 -7.39 11.36 -12.38
N ALA A 208 -6.46 10.49 -12.01
CA ALA A 208 -5.98 10.43 -10.64
C ALA A 208 -5.25 11.74 -10.27
N PRO A 209 -5.58 12.38 -9.13
CA PRO A 209 -5.01 13.69 -8.79
C PRO A 209 -3.57 13.57 -8.30
N LEU A 210 -2.75 14.56 -8.66
CA LEU A 210 -1.41 14.73 -8.11
C LEU A 210 -1.53 15.26 -6.68
N GLY A 211 -1.20 14.41 -5.71
CA GLY A 211 -1.08 14.81 -4.32
C GLY A 211 0.09 15.76 -4.06
N TRP A 212 0.05 16.46 -2.94
CA TRP A 212 1.11 17.38 -2.49
C TRP A 212 2.42 16.63 -2.22
N ARG A 213 2.31 15.35 -1.88
CA ARG A 213 3.44 14.51 -1.50
C ARG A 213 3.93 13.59 -2.59
N VAL A 214 3.44 13.71 -3.84
CA VAL A 214 3.83 12.78 -4.91
C VAL A 214 5.36 12.71 -5.07
N LEU A 215 6.05 13.86 -5.14
CA LEU A 215 7.51 13.90 -5.21
C LEU A 215 8.18 13.45 -3.90
N HIS A 216 7.62 13.83 -2.75
CA HIS A 216 8.11 13.45 -1.42
C HIS A 216 8.10 11.92 -1.22
N MET A 217 7.03 11.27 -1.67
CA MET A 217 6.83 9.83 -1.58
C MET A 217 7.71 9.09 -2.60
N ALA A 218 7.88 9.61 -3.82
CA ALA A 218 8.84 9.07 -4.78
C ALA A 218 10.28 9.11 -4.23
N ALA A 219 10.67 10.24 -3.64
CA ALA A 219 12.01 10.45 -3.08
C ALA A 219 12.31 9.59 -1.84
N THR A 220 11.29 8.97 -1.24
CA THR A 220 11.43 8.07 -0.07
C THR A 220 10.86 6.68 -0.27
N GLY A 221 10.59 6.31 -1.52
CA GLY A 221 10.13 4.97 -1.87
C GLY A 221 11.18 3.90 -1.59
N ARG A 222 10.95 2.72 -2.17
CA ARG A 222 11.86 1.54 -2.08
C ARG A 222 13.30 1.80 -2.60
N ALA A 223 13.63 3.02 -3.01
CA ALA A 223 14.98 3.46 -3.36
C ALA A 223 15.87 3.69 -2.11
N CYS A 224 15.25 3.96 -0.95
CA CYS A 224 15.93 4.22 0.31
C CYS A 224 15.89 3.05 1.31
N PHE A 225 15.34 1.89 0.92
CA PHE A 225 15.35 0.67 1.74
C PHE A 225 16.42 -0.27 1.19
N ALA A 226 17.59 -0.23 1.82
CA ALA A 226 18.50 -1.37 1.87
C ALA A 226 18.58 -1.70 3.36
N VAL A 227 18.11 -2.89 3.78
CA VAL A 227 18.28 -3.26 5.19
C VAL A 227 19.78 -3.50 5.43
N PRO A 228 20.43 -2.84 6.40
CA PRO A 228 21.79 -3.14 6.80
C PRO A 228 21.82 -4.53 7.42
N GLU A 229 22.92 -5.23 7.18
CA GLU A 229 23.15 -6.64 7.49
C GLU A 229 22.98 -7.02 8.98
N HIS A 230 22.75 -6.10 9.93
CA HIS A 230 22.98 -6.37 11.38
C HIS A 230 21.87 -5.98 12.37
N SER A 231 20.63 -5.63 11.97
CA SER A 231 19.54 -5.49 12.97
C SER A 231 18.73 -6.77 13.14
N VAL A 232 19.25 -7.67 13.97
CA VAL A 232 18.53 -8.83 14.52
C VAL A 232 17.62 -8.33 15.66
N THR A 233 16.38 -7.98 15.34
CA THR A 233 15.30 -7.92 16.33
C THR A 233 14.24 -8.95 15.97
N LYS A 234 13.80 -9.74 16.96
CA LYS A 234 12.99 -10.98 16.83
C LYS A 234 11.55 -10.81 16.30
N GLN A 235 11.27 -9.73 15.60
CA GLN A 235 10.08 -9.55 14.77
C GLN A 235 10.54 -8.76 13.55
N ALA A 236 11.09 -9.46 12.56
CA ALA A 236 11.34 -8.88 11.25
C ALA A 236 9.98 -8.51 10.65
N ASN A 237 9.88 -7.31 10.08
CA ASN A 237 8.71 -6.95 9.31
C ASN A 237 8.70 -7.88 8.06
N PRO A 238 7.57 -8.44 7.61
CA PRO A 238 7.56 -9.33 6.44
C PRO A 238 8.22 -8.73 5.19
N ILE A 239 8.19 -7.39 5.09
CA ILE A 239 8.83 -6.60 4.03
C ILE A 239 10.37 -6.72 4.06
N ASP A 240 10.97 -6.75 5.25
CA ASP A 240 12.42 -6.88 5.42
C ASP A 240 12.91 -8.28 4.98
N GLU A 241 12.04 -9.28 5.03
CA GLU A 241 12.35 -10.67 4.71
C GLU A 241 12.29 -10.92 3.19
N TRP A 242 11.39 -10.25 2.47
CA TRP A 242 11.27 -10.32 1.01
C TRP A 242 12.47 -9.66 0.28
N GLU A 243 12.95 -8.50 0.74
CA GLU A 243 14.12 -7.85 0.12
C GLU A 243 15.41 -8.69 0.23
N ARG A 244 15.53 -9.52 1.27
CA ARG A 244 16.65 -10.47 1.44
C ARG A 244 16.63 -11.61 0.43
N GLN A 245 15.49 -11.86 -0.23
CA GLN A 245 15.32 -12.93 -1.21
C GLN A 245 15.56 -12.46 -2.65
N LEU A 246 15.68 -11.14 -2.89
CA LEU A 246 15.93 -10.58 -4.21
C LEU A 246 17.41 -10.70 -4.59
N SER A 247 17.67 -11.06 -5.85
CA SER A 247 19.03 -11.00 -6.39
C SER A 247 19.51 -9.54 -6.51
N ASP A 248 20.83 -9.32 -6.46
CA ASP A 248 21.44 -7.99 -6.66
C ASP A 248 20.93 -7.30 -7.93
N ARG A 249 20.69 -8.09 -8.99
CA ARG A 249 20.14 -7.62 -10.26
C ARG A 249 18.70 -7.09 -10.12
N GLU A 250 17.85 -7.77 -9.37
CA GLU A 250 16.46 -7.35 -9.14
C GLU A 250 16.37 -6.13 -8.23
N LEU A 251 17.26 -6.04 -7.24
CA LEU A 251 17.42 -4.85 -6.40
C LEU A 251 17.87 -3.64 -7.25
N ALA A 252 18.87 -3.81 -8.12
CA ALA A 252 19.34 -2.75 -9.02
C ALA A 252 18.22 -2.28 -9.97
N ARG A 253 17.48 -3.20 -10.59
CA ARG A 253 16.31 -2.86 -11.41
C ARG A 253 15.26 -2.08 -10.61
N THR A 254 14.99 -2.50 -9.38
CA THR A 254 14.03 -1.81 -8.50
C THR A 254 14.48 -0.38 -8.21
N ARG A 255 15.78 -0.16 -7.90
CA ARG A 255 16.36 1.18 -7.67
C ARG A 255 16.27 2.07 -8.91
N GLU A 256 16.63 1.53 -10.07
CA GLU A 256 16.52 2.25 -11.35
C GLU A 256 15.07 2.67 -11.62
N GLU A 257 14.11 1.77 -11.44
CA GLU A 257 12.69 2.10 -11.60
C GLU A 257 12.22 3.19 -10.62
N ARG A 258 12.72 3.18 -9.37
CA ARG A 258 12.40 4.25 -8.41
C ARG A 258 12.97 5.57 -8.85
N MET A 259 14.21 5.59 -9.33
CA MET A 259 14.83 6.82 -9.81
C MET A 259 14.17 7.32 -11.10
N ASN A 260 13.72 6.44 -11.98
CA ASN A 260 12.94 6.80 -13.16
C ASN A 260 11.63 7.51 -12.80
N MET A 261 10.98 7.12 -11.70
CA MET A 261 9.83 7.87 -11.17
C MET A 261 10.22 9.28 -10.75
N VAL A 262 11.30 9.45 -9.96
CA VAL A 262 11.76 10.78 -9.51
C VAL A 262 12.09 11.68 -10.71
N ARG A 263 12.84 11.15 -11.68
CA ARG A 263 13.15 11.87 -12.93
C ARG A 263 11.88 12.25 -13.67
N HIS A 264 10.95 11.34 -13.84
CA HIS A 264 9.69 11.61 -14.52
C HIS A 264 8.89 12.75 -13.84
N LEU A 265 8.79 12.73 -12.51
CA LEU A 265 8.07 13.77 -11.76
C LEU A 265 8.73 15.15 -11.89
N VAL A 266 10.06 15.23 -11.87
CA VAL A 266 10.78 16.51 -11.93
C VAL A 266 10.97 16.99 -13.38
N ASP A 267 11.45 16.12 -14.25
CA ASP A 267 11.81 16.49 -15.63
C ASP A 267 10.61 16.54 -16.56
N ASN A 268 9.63 15.65 -16.40
CA ASN A 268 8.48 15.60 -17.30
C ASN A 268 7.30 16.39 -16.73
N LEU A 269 6.98 16.21 -15.44
CA LEU A 269 5.85 16.90 -14.80
C LEU A 269 6.21 18.22 -14.15
N LYS A 270 7.51 18.60 -14.13
CA LYS A 270 7.97 19.90 -13.65
C LYS A 270 7.52 20.20 -12.22
N LEU A 271 7.42 19.17 -11.37
CA LEU A 271 7.09 19.37 -9.97
C LEU A 271 8.21 20.15 -9.28
N ASP A 272 7.82 21.12 -8.45
CA ASP A 272 8.76 21.90 -7.66
C ASP A 272 9.50 21.01 -6.65
N VAL A 273 10.82 20.91 -6.82
CA VAL A 273 11.71 20.13 -5.94
C VAL A 273 11.78 20.68 -4.51
N ASN A 274 11.30 21.91 -4.31
CA ASN A 274 11.18 22.57 -3.03
C ASN A 274 9.72 22.65 -2.55
N ALA A 275 8.74 22.02 -3.20
CA ALA A 275 7.34 22.07 -2.78
C ALA A 275 7.19 21.65 -1.31
N ARG A 276 6.23 22.23 -0.58
CA ARG A 276 5.89 21.78 0.77
C ARG A 276 4.95 20.57 0.67
N ASP A 277 5.11 19.61 1.58
CA ASP A 277 4.23 18.45 1.75
C ASP A 277 2.83 18.80 2.28
N GLN A 278 2.62 20.05 2.64
CA GLN A 278 1.36 20.61 3.13
C GLN A 278 1.18 22.07 2.68
N PRO A 279 -0.06 22.59 2.69
CA PRO A 279 -0.34 23.97 2.35
C PRO A 279 0.33 25.00 3.26
N PRO A 280 0.60 26.22 2.76
CA PRO A 280 1.07 27.32 3.59
C PRO A 280 0.16 27.53 4.81
N GLY A 281 0.75 27.72 5.99
CA GLY A 281 0.05 27.94 7.25
C GLY A 281 -0.32 26.66 8.03
N TRP A 282 -0.10 25.49 7.45
CA TRP A 282 -0.39 24.22 8.12
C TRP A 282 0.79 23.72 8.95
N ILE A 283 0.46 23.17 10.13
CA ILE A 283 1.39 22.44 11.01
C ILE A 283 0.69 21.14 11.40
N LEU A 284 0.69 20.17 10.50
CA LEU A 284 0.21 18.83 10.81
C LEU A 284 1.36 17.96 11.33
N GLY A 285 1.09 17.12 12.33
CA GLY A 285 2.06 16.13 12.81
C GLY A 285 2.37 15.06 11.76
N ASN A 286 3.59 14.52 11.76
CA ASN A 286 4.09 13.48 10.82
C ASN A 286 4.32 13.91 9.36
N PHE A 287 4.53 15.21 9.12
CA PHE A 287 4.96 15.79 7.85
C PHE A 287 6.37 16.37 8.04
N PHE A 288 7.28 16.18 7.07
CA PHE A 288 8.70 16.52 7.23
C PHE A 288 9.09 17.82 6.52
N GLY A 289 8.24 18.37 5.67
CA GLY A 289 8.49 19.59 4.91
C GLY A 289 8.65 19.31 3.41
N ARG A 290 9.85 19.54 2.87
CA ARG A 290 10.13 19.46 1.42
C ARG A 290 10.62 18.06 1.02
N PRO A 291 10.72 17.71 -0.28
CA PRO A 291 11.18 16.38 -0.71
C PRO A 291 12.53 16.00 -0.10
N LEU A 292 13.45 16.95 0.01
CA LEU A 292 14.77 16.73 0.59
C LEU A 292 14.72 16.45 2.11
N HIS A 293 13.71 16.96 2.82
CA HIS A 293 13.47 16.59 4.23
C HIS A 293 13.06 15.13 4.35
N TYR A 294 12.24 14.63 3.43
CA TYR A 294 11.84 13.23 3.39
C TYR A 294 13.05 12.33 3.15
N VAL A 295 13.92 12.67 2.20
CA VAL A 295 15.19 11.97 1.94
C VAL A 295 16.08 11.97 3.17
N ALA A 296 16.28 13.13 3.81
CA ALA A 296 17.10 13.22 5.02
C ALA A 296 16.47 12.47 6.22
N HIS A 297 15.14 12.52 6.37
CA HIS A 297 14.44 11.86 7.46
C HIS A 297 14.56 10.34 7.37
N LYS A 298 14.17 9.76 6.23
CA LYS A 298 14.09 8.31 6.02
C LYS A 298 15.38 7.70 5.50
N GLY A 299 16.10 8.39 4.61
CA GLY A 299 17.33 7.91 3.98
C GLY A 299 18.55 7.94 4.90
N GLY A 300 18.63 8.94 5.78
CA GLY A 300 19.77 9.09 6.68
C GLY A 300 19.79 8.14 7.89
N LEU A 301 18.90 7.14 7.93
CA LEU A 301 18.91 6.14 9.00
C LEU A 301 19.45 4.77 8.53
N LYS A 302 19.24 4.33 7.27
CA LYS A 302 19.70 3.00 6.79
C LYS A 302 19.89 2.82 5.26
N GLY A 303 19.58 3.80 4.39
CA GLY A 303 19.55 3.60 2.91
C GLY A 303 20.59 4.38 2.10
N ASP A 304 20.89 3.90 0.88
CA ASP A 304 21.66 4.66 -0.14
C ASP A 304 20.74 5.59 -0.94
N CYS A 305 20.53 6.79 -0.40
CA CYS A 305 19.75 7.84 -1.07
C CYS A 305 20.67 8.87 -1.77
N ARG A 306 21.92 8.52 -2.06
CA ARG A 306 22.90 9.44 -2.66
C ARG A 306 22.44 9.92 -4.02
N GLU A 307 22.02 9.01 -4.90
CA GLU A 307 21.60 9.35 -6.27
C GLU A 307 20.41 10.33 -6.28
N VAL A 308 19.35 10.02 -5.52
CA VAL A 308 18.17 10.89 -5.41
C VAL A 308 18.52 12.25 -4.78
N THR A 309 19.42 12.28 -3.78
CA THR A 309 19.88 13.52 -3.15
C THR A 309 20.60 14.39 -4.18
N LEU A 310 21.61 13.85 -4.87
CA LEU A 310 22.38 14.59 -5.86
C LEU A 310 21.49 15.10 -7.00
N PHE A 311 20.57 14.28 -7.49
CA PHE A 311 19.64 14.69 -8.55
C PHE A 311 18.75 15.85 -8.11
N LEU A 312 18.14 15.78 -6.92
CA LEU A 312 17.29 16.87 -6.42
C LEU A 312 18.09 18.17 -6.22
N LEU A 313 19.32 18.08 -5.70
CA LEU A 313 20.22 19.24 -5.55
C LEU A 313 20.61 19.85 -6.91
N GLN A 314 20.93 19.02 -7.91
CA GLN A 314 21.18 19.47 -9.29
C GLN A 314 19.96 20.18 -9.91
N LYS A 315 18.74 19.80 -9.49
CA LYS A 315 17.48 20.43 -9.91
C LYS A 315 17.09 21.64 -9.07
N GLY A 316 17.93 22.08 -8.14
CA GLY A 316 17.75 23.30 -7.35
C GLY A 316 17.07 23.09 -5.99
N ALA A 317 17.05 21.87 -5.45
CA ALA A 317 16.62 21.66 -4.07
C ALA A 317 17.57 22.37 -3.09
N ASP A 318 17.02 23.04 -2.09
CA ASP A 318 17.81 23.80 -1.11
C ASP A 318 18.22 22.90 0.09
N PRO A 319 19.52 22.55 0.23
CA PRO A 319 19.99 21.74 1.34
C PRO A 319 20.00 22.47 2.69
N GLU A 320 20.13 23.80 2.70
CA GLU A 320 20.31 24.57 3.94
C GLU A 320 19.06 24.52 4.82
N LEU A 321 17.89 24.38 4.20
CA LEU A 321 16.61 24.18 4.90
C LEU A 321 16.54 22.84 5.65
N VAL A 322 17.37 21.86 5.29
CA VAL A 322 17.32 20.49 5.79
C VAL A 322 18.44 20.17 6.79
N ILE A 323 19.58 20.85 6.67
CA ILE A 323 20.79 20.61 7.48
C ILE A 323 20.51 20.51 8.99
N PRO A 324 19.70 21.39 9.62
CA PRO A 324 19.41 21.28 11.05
C PRO A 324 18.76 19.95 11.45
N MET A 325 17.93 19.37 10.57
CA MET A 325 17.25 18.08 10.79
C MET A 325 18.16 16.88 10.43
N ALA A 326 19.18 17.10 9.60
CA ALA A 326 20.09 16.05 9.14
C ALA A 326 21.31 15.87 10.06
N LEU A 327 21.41 16.61 11.16
CA LEU A 327 22.48 16.45 12.16
C LEU A 327 22.53 15.00 12.67
N GLY A 328 23.69 14.36 12.55
CA GLY A 328 23.90 12.95 12.90
C GLY A 328 23.65 11.94 11.77
N LYS A 329 23.30 12.38 10.55
CA LYS A 329 23.02 11.52 9.39
C LYS A 329 24.11 11.67 8.31
N SER A 330 25.17 10.85 8.41
CA SER A 330 26.38 10.97 7.58
C SER A 330 26.11 10.95 6.07
N ASN A 331 25.34 9.97 5.59
CA ASN A 331 25.19 9.71 4.14
C ASN A 331 24.58 10.90 3.38
N PHE A 332 23.59 11.57 3.97
CA PHE A 332 22.95 12.74 3.36
C PHE A 332 23.91 13.95 3.34
N LEU A 333 24.58 14.21 4.49
CA LEU A 333 25.49 15.33 4.61
C LEU A 333 26.71 15.17 3.68
N ASP A 334 27.19 13.94 3.46
CA ASP A 334 28.30 13.67 2.56
C ASP A 334 27.90 13.88 1.09
N ALA A 335 26.69 13.49 0.69
CA ALA A 335 26.16 13.80 -0.65
C ALA A 335 26.01 15.32 -0.87
N VAL A 336 25.59 16.08 0.15
CA VAL A 336 25.52 17.55 0.08
C VAL A 336 26.92 18.17 -0.07
N LYS A 337 27.92 17.67 0.67
CA LYS A 337 29.30 18.13 0.54
C LYS A 337 29.85 17.84 -0.86
N GLU A 338 29.61 16.63 -1.35
CA GLU A 338 30.03 16.21 -2.69
C GLU A 338 29.44 17.13 -3.76
N TRP A 339 28.13 17.38 -3.71
CA TRP A 339 27.47 18.32 -4.63
C TRP A 339 28.07 19.73 -4.58
N LYS A 340 28.37 20.25 -3.39
CA LYS A 340 29.04 21.55 -3.23
C LYS A 340 30.44 21.55 -3.90
N LEU A 341 31.20 20.47 -3.76
CA LEU A 341 32.52 20.33 -4.40
C LEU A 341 32.41 20.26 -5.93
N MET A 342 31.41 19.58 -6.47
CA MET A 342 31.14 19.54 -7.91
C MET A 342 30.88 20.95 -8.46
N GLN A 343 30.02 21.74 -7.82
CA GLN A 343 29.76 23.12 -8.24
C GLN A 343 31.01 24.00 -8.24
N THR A 344 31.88 23.86 -7.24
CA THR A 344 33.14 24.62 -7.20
C THR A 344 34.10 24.21 -8.33
N SER A 345 34.09 22.94 -8.73
CA SER A 345 34.96 22.43 -9.79
C SER A 345 34.49 22.90 -11.17
N ASP A 346 33.17 22.88 -11.41
CA ASP A 346 32.54 23.36 -12.65
C ASP A 346 32.72 24.87 -12.84
N ALA A 347 32.65 25.64 -11.74
CA ALA A 347 32.90 27.09 -11.76
C ALA A 347 34.35 27.42 -12.12
N VAL A 348 35.32 26.66 -11.57
CA VAL A 348 36.74 26.82 -11.90
C VAL A 348 37.03 26.46 -13.35
N GLN A 349 36.46 25.37 -13.88
CA GLN A 349 36.64 24.97 -15.28
C GLN A 349 35.99 25.95 -16.27
N SER A 350 34.80 26.47 -15.96
CA SER A 350 34.12 27.48 -16.80
C SER A 350 34.93 28.78 -16.88
N SER A 351 35.53 29.20 -15.76
CA SER A 351 36.41 30.39 -15.73
C SER A 351 37.75 30.21 -16.44
N ALA A 352 38.20 28.97 -16.65
CA ALA A 352 39.44 28.66 -17.35
C ALA A 352 39.27 28.50 -18.87
N GLY A 353 38.04 28.22 -19.33
CA GLY A 353 37.71 28.07 -20.76
C GLY A 353 37.30 29.37 -21.47
N GLU A 354 37.11 30.46 -20.73
CA GLU A 354 36.76 31.79 -21.27
C GLU A 354 37.97 32.73 -21.43
N ASN A 355 39.20 32.26 -21.18
CA ASN A 355 40.45 33.03 -21.33
C ASN A 355 41.20 32.75 -22.64
#